data_AF-A0AA88W0L0-F1
#
_entry.id   AF-A0AA88W0L0-F1
#
_cell.length_a   1.000
_cell.length_b   1.000
_cell.length_c   1.000
_cell.angle_alpha   90.00
_cell.angle_beta   90.00
_cell.angle_gamma   90.00
#
_symmetry.space_group_name_H-M   'P 1'
#
loop_
_entity.id
_entity.type
_entity.pdbx_description
1 polymer ?
#
loop_
_entity_poly.entity_id
_entity_poly.type
_entity_poly.pdbx_seq_one_letter_code
_entity_poly.pdbx_strand_id
1 'polypeptide(L)'
;MWASQTTSESLSEASLKERHEPWMIHYGRTYKNEAEKAMRFKIFKDNVEFIESINKAENHTYKLGVNAFADLTNKEFRTSHNGFKSPSAPCEPTSFRYKSTASVPSSVDWRDQGAVTAVKDQGAWDHVGHFQQLEPWKELFRSQPIN
;
A
#
# COMPACT_ATOMS: atom_id res chain seq x y z
N MET A 1 22.26 32.33 10.54
CA MET A 1 21.40 31.25 11.09
C MET A 1 21.13 30.16 10.05
N TRP A 2 22.16 29.63 9.35
CA TRP A 2 21.97 28.61 8.29
C TRP A 2 22.60 27.25 8.63
N ALA A 3 23.50 27.18 9.61
CA ALA A 3 24.23 25.94 9.95
C ALA A 3 23.38 24.86 10.64
N SER A 4 22.29 25.24 11.33
CA SER A 4 21.45 24.29 12.08
C SER A 4 20.49 23.49 11.18
N GLN A 5 20.03 24.08 10.07
CA GLN A 5 19.07 23.42 9.16
C GLN A 5 19.77 22.35 8.32
N THR A 6 20.94 22.66 7.75
CA THR A 6 21.71 21.73 6.90
C THR A 6 22.16 20.49 7.66
N THR A 7 22.45 20.63 8.95
CA THR A 7 22.85 19.49 9.81
C THR A 7 21.65 18.61 10.15
N SER A 8 20.49 19.19 10.43
CA SER A 8 19.27 18.43 10.73
C SER A 8 18.71 17.71 9.49
N GLU A 9 18.82 18.32 8.30
CA GLU A 9 18.42 17.70 7.04
C GLU A 9 19.36 16.58 6.63
N SER A 10 20.68 16.73 6.83
CA SER A 10 21.62 15.65 6.49
C SER A 10 21.50 14.45 7.44
N LEU A 11 21.19 14.69 8.73
CA LEU A 11 20.94 13.62 9.71
C LEU A 11 19.65 12.87 9.41
N SER A 12 18.58 13.56 9.00
CA SER A 12 17.32 12.89 8.61
C SER A 12 17.49 12.09 7.33
N GLU A 13 18.24 12.62 6.35
CA GLU A 13 18.55 11.92 5.11
C GLU A 13 19.43 10.69 5.33
N ALA A 14 20.46 10.79 6.18
CA ALA A 14 21.30 9.65 6.56
C ALA A 14 20.48 8.54 7.25
N SER A 15 19.59 8.91 8.18
CA SER A 15 18.70 7.96 8.86
C SER A 15 17.70 7.30 7.90
N LEU A 16 17.16 8.03 6.93
CA LEU A 16 16.28 7.45 5.91
C LEU A 16 17.03 6.52 4.96
N LYS A 17 18.28 6.84 4.64
CA LYS A 17 19.15 5.98 3.83
C LYS A 17 19.47 4.67 4.53
N GLU A 18 19.73 4.72 5.83
CA GLU A 18 19.91 3.54 6.68
C GLU A 18 18.67 2.65 6.74
N ARG A 19 17.46 3.22 6.61
CA ARG A 19 16.20 2.47 6.50
C ARG A 19 15.93 1.93 5.08
N HIS A 20 16.38 2.63 4.05
CA HIS A 20 16.10 2.29 2.66
C HIS A 20 16.87 1.05 2.18
N GLU A 21 18.15 0.92 2.51
CA GLU A 21 18.95 -0.24 2.10
C GLU A 21 18.41 -1.60 2.64
N PRO A 22 18.09 -1.77 3.93
CA PRO A 22 17.50 -3.02 4.42
C PRO A 22 16.10 -3.26 3.84
N TRP A 23 15.33 -2.19 3.60
CA TRP A 23 14.03 -2.29 2.93
C TRP A 23 14.20 -2.82 1.49
N MET A 24 15.18 -2.32 0.74
CA MET A 24 15.49 -2.80 -0.61
C MET A 24 15.85 -4.29 -0.60
N ILE A 25 16.67 -4.72 0.36
CA ILE A 25 17.05 -6.13 0.50
C ILE A 25 15.82 -6.99 0.84
N HIS A 26 15.00 -6.53 1.79
CA HIS A 26 13.82 -7.27 2.24
C HIS A 26 12.80 -7.49 1.11
N TYR A 27 12.62 -6.50 0.23
CA TYR A 27 11.69 -6.58 -0.90
C TYR A 27 12.36 -6.91 -2.25
N GLY A 28 13.65 -7.29 -2.25
CA GLY A 28 14.37 -7.69 -3.46
C GLY A 28 14.46 -6.59 -4.54
N ARG A 29 14.58 -5.32 -4.13
CA ARG A 29 14.59 -4.17 -5.05
C ARG A 29 15.95 -3.99 -5.73
N THR A 30 15.93 -3.98 -7.06
CA THR A 30 17.09 -3.69 -7.91
C THR A 30 16.73 -2.61 -8.93
N TYR A 31 17.60 -1.60 -9.09
CA TYR A 31 17.37 -0.49 -10.02
C TYR A 31 18.36 -0.54 -11.18
N LYS A 32 17.98 0.03 -12.34
CA LYS A 32 18.78 -0.05 -13.56
C LYS A 32 20.03 0.81 -13.51
N ASN A 33 19.96 1.94 -12.82
CA ASN A 33 21.06 2.88 -12.69
C ASN A 33 20.93 3.73 -11.41
N GLU A 34 21.99 4.47 -11.09
CA GLU A 34 22.04 5.30 -9.88
C GLU A 34 21.01 6.43 -9.91
N ALA A 35 20.67 6.94 -11.10
CA ALA A 35 19.65 7.98 -11.25
C ALA A 35 18.24 7.46 -10.87
N GLU A 36 17.90 6.24 -11.27
CA GLU A 36 16.67 5.56 -10.87
C GLU A 36 16.69 5.27 -9.37
N LYS A 37 17.81 4.78 -8.82
CA LYS A 37 17.96 4.56 -7.37
C LYS A 37 17.73 5.85 -6.58
N ALA A 38 18.31 6.98 -7.03
CA ALA A 38 18.12 8.29 -6.40
C ALA A 38 16.66 8.78 -6.49
N MET A 39 16.02 8.60 -7.65
CA MET A 39 14.60 8.94 -7.82
C MET A 39 13.70 8.10 -6.90
N ARG A 40 13.94 6.79 -6.84
CA ARG A 40 13.20 5.84 -5.99
C ARG A 40 13.40 6.13 -4.51
N PHE A 41 14.62 6.48 -4.10
CA PHE A 41 14.92 6.91 -2.74
C PHE A 41 14.15 8.19 -2.35
N LYS A 42 14.02 9.15 -3.28
CA LYS A 42 13.20 10.34 -3.03
C LYS A 42 11.73 9.99 -2.79
N ILE A 43 11.16 9.10 -3.61
CA ILE A 43 9.79 8.62 -3.43
C ILE A 43 9.62 7.88 -2.10
N PHE A 44 10.60 7.05 -1.74
CA PHE A 44 10.63 6.36 -0.46
C PHE A 44 10.63 7.32 0.72
N LYS A 45 11.45 8.36 0.68
CA LYS A 45 11.48 9.42 1.70
C LYS A 45 10.11 10.10 1.83
N ASP A 46 9.55 10.57 0.72
CA ASP A 46 8.25 11.25 0.72
C ASP A 46 7.13 10.34 1.31
N ASN A 47 7.17 9.04 0.99
CA ASN A 47 6.21 8.07 1.50
C ASN A 47 6.41 7.76 3.01
N VAL A 48 7.66 7.66 3.49
CA VAL A 48 7.95 7.45 4.91
C VAL A 48 7.52 8.65 5.75
N GLU A 49 7.84 9.87 5.30
CA GLU A 49 7.39 11.09 5.97
C GLU A 49 5.87 11.17 6.02
N PHE A 50 5.20 10.78 4.93
CA PHE A 50 3.74 10.70 4.90
C PHE A 50 3.20 9.68 5.92
N ILE A 51 3.78 8.48 6.01
CA ILE A 51 3.40 7.44 6.98
C ILE A 51 3.56 7.95 8.41
N GLU A 52 4.70 8.55 8.73
CA GLU A 52 4.99 9.11 10.06
C GLU A 52 4.00 10.22 10.41
N SER A 53 3.66 11.10 9.46
CA SER A 53 2.70 12.18 9.67
C SER A 53 1.30 11.66 10.02
N ILE A 54 0.82 10.61 9.33
CA ILE A 54 -0.48 9.99 9.58
C ILE A 54 -0.49 9.24 10.90
N ASN A 55 0.57 8.49 11.20
CA ASN A 55 0.65 7.74 12.45
C ASN A 55 0.75 8.64 13.68
N LYS A 56 1.29 9.85 13.52
CA LYS A 56 1.35 10.86 14.58
C LYS A 56 0.03 11.59 14.78
N ALA A 57 -0.77 11.72 13.71
CA ALA A 57 -2.12 12.22 13.81
C ALA A 57 -3.02 11.10 14.38
N GLU A 58 -3.28 11.11 15.69
CA GLU A 58 -4.11 10.12 16.41
C GLU A 58 -5.60 10.10 15.98
N ASN A 59 -5.95 10.71 14.85
CA ASN A 59 -7.31 10.82 14.33
C ASN A 59 -7.74 9.59 13.51
N HIS A 60 -6.95 8.52 13.49
CA HIS A 60 -7.19 7.35 12.67
C HIS A 60 -7.21 6.06 13.50
N THR A 61 -8.16 5.18 13.22
CA THR A 61 -8.27 3.83 13.83
C THR A 61 -7.27 2.84 13.24
N TYR A 62 -6.38 3.30 12.36
CA TYR A 62 -5.42 2.48 11.65
C TYR A 62 -4.04 3.15 11.64
N LYS A 63 -3.00 2.33 11.47
CA LYS A 63 -1.62 2.78 11.31
C LYS A 63 -1.10 2.40 9.94
N LEU A 64 -0.35 3.31 9.33
CA LEU A 64 0.38 3.07 8.11
C LEU A 64 1.77 2.47 8.44
N GLY A 65 2.29 1.60 7.60
CA GLY A 65 3.60 0.97 7.75
C GLY A 65 4.28 0.84 6.40
N VAL A 66 5.61 0.94 6.40
CA VAL A 66 6.42 0.82 5.18
C VAL A 66 6.25 -0.60 4.61
N ASN A 67 5.81 -0.70 3.36
CA ASN A 67 5.52 -1.96 2.67
C ASN A 67 6.30 -2.07 1.36
N ALA A 68 6.02 -3.10 0.55
CA ALA A 68 6.69 -3.31 -0.74
C ALA A 68 6.53 -2.14 -1.71
N PHE A 69 5.52 -1.29 -1.57
CA PHE A 69 5.20 -0.21 -2.50
C PHE A 69 5.77 1.14 -2.08
N ALA A 70 6.64 1.18 -1.08
CA ALA A 70 7.18 2.42 -0.52
C ALA A 70 8.02 3.24 -1.53
N ASP A 71 8.54 2.64 -2.60
CA ASP A 71 9.28 3.34 -3.68
C ASP A 71 8.42 3.72 -4.89
N LEU A 72 7.11 3.49 -4.81
CA LEU A 72 6.16 3.80 -5.89
C LEU A 72 5.40 5.08 -5.59
N THR A 73 5.20 5.87 -6.64
CA THR A 73 4.21 6.95 -6.62
C THR A 73 2.80 6.38 -6.71
N ASN A 74 1.81 7.15 -6.25
CA ASN A 74 0.41 6.75 -6.41
C ASN A 74 0.04 6.41 -7.85
N LYS A 75 0.53 7.21 -8.81
CA LYS A 75 0.22 7.01 -10.23
C LYS A 75 0.79 5.69 -10.73
N GLU A 76 2.04 5.37 -10.38
CA GLU A 76 2.67 4.11 -10.74
C GLU A 76 1.92 2.93 -10.13
N PHE A 77 1.59 3.02 -8.83
CA PHE A 77 0.85 1.98 -8.12
C PHE A 77 -0.49 1.68 -8.80
N ARG A 78 -1.30 2.72 -9.07
CA ARG A 78 -2.59 2.58 -9.75
C ARG A 78 -2.47 1.99 -11.14
N THR A 79 -1.42 2.35 -11.87
CA THR A 79 -1.23 1.87 -13.25
C THR A 79 -0.90 0.38 -13.29
N SER A 80 -0.12 -0.10 -12.31
CA SER A 80 0.42 -1.45 -12.31
C SER A 80 -0.38 -2.45 -11.48
N HIS A 81 -1.11 -2.01 -10.44
CA HIS A 81 -1.73 -2.90 -9.46
C HIS A 81 -3.26 -2.77 -9.35
N ASN A 82 -3.90 -1.83 -10.07
CA ASN A 82 -5.37 -1.76 -10.12
C ASN A 82 -5.88 -2.37 -11.44
N GLY A 83 -6.35 -3.62 -11.38
CA GLY A 83 -6.92 -4.35 -12.51
C GLY A 83 -8.45 -4.29 -12.63
N PHE A 84 -9.13 -3.40 -11.90
CA PHE A 84 -10.60 -3.35 -11.90
C PHE A 84 -11.14 -2.95 -13.28
N LYS A 85 -11.90 -3.85 -13.91
CA LYS A 85 -12.64 -3.63 -15.15
C LYS A 85 -14.12 -3.62 -14.81
N SER A 86 -14.79 -2.48 -15.00
CA SER A 86 -16.25 -2.43 -14.85
C SER A 86 -16.88 -3.36 -15.89
N PRO A 87 -17.76 -4.29 -15.52
CA PRO A 87 -18.50 -5.08 -16.49
C PRO A 87 -19.34 -4.14 -17.36
N SER A 88 -19.13 -4.16 -18.68
CA SER A 88 -19.96 -3.41 -19.62
C SER A 88 -21.35 -4.03 -19.81
N ALA A 89 -21.58 -5.23 -19.28
CA ALA A 89 -22.82 -5.97 -19.42
C ALA A 89 -23.71 -5.78 -18.17
N PRO A 90 -25.04 -5.64 -18.35
CA PRO A 90 -25.98 -5.78 -17.24
C PRO A 90 -25.76 -7.12 -16.56
N CYS A 91 -25.57 -7.10 -15.24
CA CYS A 91 -25.54 -8.32 -14.44
C CYS A 91 -26.98 -8.79 -14.31
N GLU A 92 -27.33 -9.92 -14.93
CA GLU A 92 -28.62 -10.57 -14.72
C GLU A 92 -28.79 -10.88 -13.23
N PRO A 93 -29.88 -10.44 -12.57
CA PRO A 93 -30.07 -10.65 -11.15
C PRO A 93 -30.21 -12.16 -10.88
N THR A 94 -29.19 -12.76 -10.28
CA THR A 94 -29.32 -14.11 -9.72
C THR A 94 -30.28 -14.04 -8.54
N SER A 95 -31.27 -14.94 -8.52
CA SER A 95 -32.26 -15.00 -7.43
C SER A 95 -31.62 -15.53 -6.15
N PHE A 96 -30.93 -14.66 -5.42
CA PHE A 96 -30.45 -14.95 -4.08
C PHE A 96 -31.65 -15.03 -3.12
N ARG A 97 -31.95 -16.23 -2.63
CA ARG A 97 -33.01 -16.46 -1.63
C ARG A 97 -32.40 -16.61 -0.25
N TYR A 98 -32.76 -15.70 0.66
CA TYR A 98 -32.38 -15.81 2.08
C TYR A 98 -33.08 -17.01 2.72
N LYS A 99 -32.34 -17.77 3.55
CA LYS A 99 -32.92 -18.66 4.57
C LYS A 99 -33.08 -17.83 5.86
N SER A 100 -34.15 -18.07 6.62
CA SER A 100 -34.54 -17.25 7.79
C SER A 100 -33.36 -16.89 8.71
N THR A 101 -33.23 -15.61 9.04
CA THR A 101 -32.09 -14.98 9.74
C THR A 101 -32.19 -15.04 11.28
N ALA A 102 -32.93 -16.00 11.83
CA ALA A 102 -33.25 -16.04 13.27
C ALA A 102 -32.02 -16.15 14.20
N SER A 103 -30.89 -16.62 13.68
CA SER A 103 -29.62 -16.67 14.42
C SER A 103 -28.46 -16.49 13.44
N VAL A 104 -27.86 -15.30 13.44
CA VAL A 104 -26.64 -14.98 12.69
C VAL A 104 -25.56 -14.67 13.74
N PRO A 105 -24.36 -15.26 13.62
CA PRO A 105 -23.26 -14.96 14.54
C PRO A 105 -22.84 -13.48 14.44
N SER A 106 -22.32 -12.93 15.54
CA SER A 106 -21.86 -11.54 15.60
C SER A 106 -20.57 -11.28 14.80
N SER A 107 -19.79 -12.33 14.50
CA SER A 107 -18.59 -12.28 13.68
C SER A 107 -18.38 -13.63 12.98
N VAL A 108 -17.85 -13.61 11.76
CA VAL A 108 -17.47 -14.80 11.00
C VAL A 108 -16.10 -14.56 10.38
N ASP A 109 -15.15 -15.44 10.68
CA ASP A 109 -13.87 -15.53 9.97
C ASP A 109 -13.85 -16.80 9.10
N TRP A 110 -13.76 -16.63 7.79
CA TRP A 110 -13.73 -17.74 6.84
C TRP A 110 -12.40 -18.50 6.84
N ARG A 111 -11.33 -17.91 7.42
CA ARG A 111 -10.03 -18.57 7.61
C ARG A 111 -10.16 -19.75 8.57
N ASP A 112 -10.95 -19.59 9.63
CA ASP A 112 -11.20 -20.63 10.64
C ASP A 112 -12.00 -21.81 10.08
N GLN A 113 -12.69 -21.60 8.96
CA GLN A 113 -13.48 -22.63 8.27
C GLN A 113 -12.72 -23.31 7.12
N GLY A 114 -11.43 -22.98 6.93
CA GLY A 114 -10.61 -23.55 5.84
C GLY A 114 -11.07 -23.14 4.45
N ALA A 115 -11.95 -22.13 4.34
CA ALA A 115 -12.49 -21.65 3.07
C ALA A 115 -11.56 -20.65 2.36
N VAL A 116 -10.47 -20.23 3.01
CA VAL A 116 -9.53 -19.22 2.52
C VAL A 116 -8.18 -19.87 2.24
N THR A 117 -7.68 -19.74 1.01
CA THR A 117 -6.32 -20.15 0.63
C THR A 117 -5.28 -19.12 1.07
N ALA A 118 -3.99 -19.50 1.09
CA ALA A 118 -2.90 -18.56 1.35
C ALA A 118 -2.96 -17.32 0.42
N VAL A 119 -2.58 -16.16 0.96
CA VAL A 119 -2.54 -14.89 0.22
C VAL A 119 -1.52 -15.02 -0.92
N LYS A 120 -1.93 -14.61 -2.13
CA LYS A 120 -1.10 -14.63 -3.33
C LYS A 120 -0.71 -13.20 -3.70
N ASP A 121 0.49 -13.04 -4.28
CA ASP A 121 0.92 -11.79 -4.90
C ASP A 121 0.40 -11.73 -6.34
N GLN A 122 -0.29 -10.64 -6.69
CA GLN A 122 -0.85 -10.43 -8.02
C GLN A 122 0.16 -9.83 -9.01
N GLY A 123 1.30 -9.29 -8.53
CA GLY A 123 2.32 -8.63 -9.33
C GLY A 123 1.85 -7.37 -10.07
N ALA A 124 2.72 -6.82 -10.92
CA ALA A 124 2.39 -5.71 -11.81
C ALA A 124 1.76 -6.22 -13.12
N TRP A 125 0.55 -5.75 -13.43
CA TRP A 125 -0.17 -6.06 -14.67
C TRP A 125 0.15 -4.97 -15.72
N ASP A 126 1.16 -5.19 -16.56
CA ASP A 126 1.54 -4.26 -17.64
C ASP A 126 0.64 -4.38 -18.88
N HIS A 127 -0.67 -4.13 -18.79
CA HIS A 127 -1.52 -3.93 -19.98
C HIS A 127 -2.65 -2.90 -19.78
N VAL A 128 -2.33 -1.65 -20.15
CA VAL A 128 -3.13 -0.57 -20.78
C VAL A 128 -4.53 -0.24 -20.23
N GLY A 129 -4.68 0.99 -19.70
CA GLY A 129 -5.96 1.70 -19.60
C GLY A 129 -5.99 2.73 -18.47
N HIS A 130 -5.61 3.98 -18.74
CA HIS A 130 -5.57 5.07 -17.76
C HIS A 130 -6.98 5.63 -17.49
N PHE A 131 -7.53 5.52 -16.28
CA PHE A 131 -8.63 6.39 -15.82
C PHE A 131 -8.62 6.65 -14.30
N GLN A 132 -8.84 7.91 -13.95
CA GLN A 132 -8.85 8.48 -12.60
C GLN A 132 -10.18 8.25 -11.88
N GLN A 133 -10.08 7.79 -10.63
CA GLN A 133 -11.14 7.90 -9.62
C GLN A 133 -10.48 8.15 -8.27
N LEU A 134 -10.96 9.18 -7.56
CA LEU A 134 -10.42 9.72 -6.33
C LEU A 134 -10.95 8.92 -5.14
N GLU A 135 -10.15 7.99 -4.60
CA GLU A 135 -10.17 7.57 -3.19
C GLU A 135 -8.75 7.06 -2.82
N PRO A 136 -8.23 7.30 -1.59
CA PRO A 136 -6.79 7.26 -1.33
C PRO A 136 -6.20 5.85 -1.16
N TRP A 137 -5.33 5.46 -2.09
CA TRP A 137 -4.33 4.39 -2.02
C TRP A 137 -3.55 4.23 -0.70
N LYS A 138 -3.62 5.24 0.16
CA LYS A 138 -2.99 5.31 1.48
C LYS A 138 -3.51 4.23 2.43
N GLU A 139 -4.65 3.61 2.12
CA GLU A 139 -5.14 2.44 2.87
C GLU A 139 -4.26 1.19 2.76
N LEU A 140 -3.38 1.07 1.76
CA LEU A 140 -2.53 -0.12 1.59
C LEU A 140 -1.30 -0.15 2.50
N PHE A 141 -0.96 0.96 3.13
CA PHE A 141 0.02 0.96 4.20
C PHE A 141 -0.60 0.52 5.54
N ARG A 142 -1.92 0.30 5.62
CA ARG A 142 -2.57 -0.21 6.84
C ARG A 142 -1.90 -1.51 7.28
N SER A 143 -1.24 -1.51 8.44
CA SER A 143 -0.74 -2.74 9.04
C SER A 143 -1.92 -3.68 9.27
N GLN A 144 -1.87 -4.90 8.73
CA GLN A 144 -2.83 -5.95 9.09
C GLN A 144 -2.78 -6.16 10.61
N PRO A 145 -3.92 -6.35 11.30
CA PRO A 145 -3.92 -6.63 12.72
C PRO A 145 -3.05 -7.86 13.00
N ILE A 146 -2.11 -7.70 13.94
CA ILE A 146 -1.33 -8.80 14.50
C ILE A 146 -2.34 -9.73 15.18
N ASN A 147 -2.38 -10.99 14.72
CA ASN A 147 -3.15 -12.06 15.37
C ASN A 147 -2.34 -12.63 16.53
#